data_AF-A0A4Q4B7J8-F1
#
_entry.id   AF-A0A4Q4B7J8-F1
#
_cell.length_a   1.000
_cell.length_b   1.000
_cell.length_c   1.000
_cell.angle_alpha   90.00
_cell.angle_beta   90.00
_cell.angle_gamma   90.00
#
_symmetry.space_group_name_H-M   'P 1'
#
loop_
_entity.id
_entity.type
_entity.pdbx_description
1 polymer ?
#
loop_
_entity_poly.entity_id
_entity_poly.type
_entity_poly.pdbx_seq_one_letter_code
_entity_poly.pdbx_strand_id
1 'polypeptide(L)'
;MEEQTELKNDKIKVLNFGTFHFGFTPDANKTEFDEHSEEAQKEIREISKMLAQFKPTIICVENLPKFNTEINKAYQDFLDNPSTLNTKYGESSMIGFDVGRLSDVKKIYGIDNHMGYNYSVGDFIESSPEYKNNIDSKTYLQLTNEPFKDYPEMAKREKKYDKLSLLEKLKLINEPLHLDYSINTNADKLLYVGIEDGFEGADNAAIFYHRNMKIYSNLNRIPMTKNDRVFIIMGTAHTAFLREFMKRSPKFEMVNTLEYLK
;
A
#
# COMPACT_ATOMS: atom_id res chain seq x y z
N MET A 1 43.62 10.43 -5.49
CA MET A 1 42.90 9.14 -5.52
C MET A 1 42.03 9.10 -4.28
N GLU A 2 40.79 9.57 -4.41
CA GLU A 2 39.79 9.36 -3.36
C GLU A 2 39.25 7.95 -3.56
N GLU A 3 39.54 7.10 -2.59
CA GLU A 3 39.02 5.75 -2.50
C GLU A 3 37.51 5.87 -2.29
N GLN A 4 36.73 5.67 -3.35
CA GLN A 4 35.30 5.46 -3.23
C GLN A 4 35.11 4.16 -2.45
N THR A 5 35.00 4.27 -1.13
CA THR A 5 34.46 3.19 -0.31
C THR A 5 33.06 2.89 -0.82
N GLU A 6 32.98 1.81 -1.61
CA GLU A 6 31.75 1.14 -1.96
C GLU A 6 31.06 0.79 -0.63
N LEU A 7 30.07 1.61 -0.25
CA LEU A 7 29.26 1.38 0.94
C LEU A 7 28.64 -0.01 0.79
N LYS A 8 29.22 -1.01 1.47
CA LYS A 8 28.60 -2.32 1.64
C LYS A 8 27.19 -2.08 2.16
N ASN A 9 26.21 -2.25 1.30
CA ASN A 9 24.83 -1.91 1.58
C ASN A 9 24.21 -3.01 2.46
N ASP A 10 24.54 -2.96 3.75
CA ASP A 10 24.15 -3.90 4.82
C ASP A 10 22.68 -3.68 5.27
N LYS A 11 21.84 -3.07 4.42
CA LYS A 11 20.43 -2.77 4.71
C LYS A 11 19.52 -3.96 4.47
N ILE A 12 18.48 -4.07 5.28
CA ILE A 12 17.43 -5.08 5.16
C ILE A 12 16.65 -4.80 3.87
N LYS A 13 16.59 -5.80 2.97
CA LYS A 13 15.85 -5.66 1.71
C LYS A 13 14.35 -5.74 1.98
N VAL A 14 13.58 -4.83 1.38
CA VAL A 14 12.13 -4.79 1.50
C VAL A 14 11.48 -4.82 0.12
N LEU A 15 10.61 -5.78 -0.11
CA LEU A 15 9.65 -5.78 -1.20
C LEU A 15 8.34 -5.18 -0.68
N ASN A 16 8.05 -3.94 -1.06
CA ASN A 16 6.89 -3.18 -0.60
C ASN A 16 5.82 -3.17 -1.71
N PHE A 17 4.77 -3.96 -1.54
CA PHE A 17 3.80 -4.27 -2.58
C PHE A 17 2.42 -3.72 -2.24
N GLY A 18 1.92 -2.85 -3.12
CA GLY A 18 0.62 -2.21 -3.04
C GLY A 18 -0.50 -3.02 -3.70
N THR A 19 -1.68 -2.97 -3.12
CA THR A 19 -2.92 -3.55 -3.65
C THR A 19 -4.01 -2.49 -3.76
N PHE A 20 -5.09 -2.80 -4.50
CA PHE A 20 -6.26 -1.94 -4.66
C PHE A 20 -7.44 -2.34 -3.73
N HIS A 21 -7.17 -3.08 -2.65
CA HIS A 21 -8.14 -3.68 -1.73
C HIS A 21 -9.30 -4.42 -2.44
N PHE A 22 -9.07 -5.68 -2.80
CA PHE A 22 -10.16 -6.52 -3.28
C PHE A 22 -10.96 -7.17 -2.13
N GLY A 23 -10.41 -7.25 -0.92
CA GLY A 23 -11.13 -7.65 0.29
C GLY A 23 -11.86 -6.52 1.03
N PHE A 24 -12.25 -6.76 2.29
CA PHE A 24 -12.74 -5.70 3.19
C PHE A 24 -11.59 -4.79 3.63
N THR A 25 -11.81 -3.47 3.58
CA THR A 25 -10.86 -2.46 4.07
C THR A 25 -11.63 -1.32 4.77
N PRO A 26 -11.08 -0.70 5.83
CA PRO A 26 -11.60 0.56 6.37
C PRO A 26 -11.18 1.79 5.54
N ASP A 27 -10.34 1.62 4.52
CA ASP A 27 -9.90 2.70 3.64
C ASP A 27 -11.03 3.21 2.74
N ALA A 28 -10.88 4.44 2.26
CA ALA A 28 -11.92 5.15 1.52
C ALA A 28 -12.26 4.52 0.14
N ASN A 29 -11.37 3.67 -0.41
CA ASN A 29 -11.50 3.13 -1.76
C ASN A 29 -11.52 1.59 -1.74
N LYS A 30 -12.50 0.98 -2.42
CA LYS A 30 -12.61 -0.46 -2.68
C LYS A 30 -12.92 -0.70 -4.16
N THR A 31 -12.34 -1.75 -4.74
CA THR A 31 -12.66 -2.20 -6.11
C THR A 31 -13.51 -3.48 -6.08
N GLU A 32 -14.48 -3.62 -6.99
CA GLU A 32 -15.21 -4.88 -7.16
C GLU A 32 -14.31 -5.99 -7.74
N PHE A 33 -14.24 -7.13 -7.04
CA PHE A 33 -13.44 -8.28 -7.42
C PHE A 33 -14.06 -9.56 -6.86
N ASP A 34 -14.24 -10.59 -7.68
CA ASP A 34 -14.73 -11.90 -7.23
C ASP A 34 -13.56 -12.80 -6.80
N GLU A 35 -13.22 -12.69 -5.51
CA GLU A 35 -12.17 -13.46 -4.83
C GLU A 35 -12.43 -14.97 -4.74
N HIS A 36 -13.66 -15.41 -5.00
CA HIS A 36 -14.06 -16.81 -4.94
C HIS A 36 -14.00 -17.52 -6.29
N SER A 37 -13.89 -16.78 -7.40
CA SER A 37 -13.79 -17.38 -8.73
C SER A 37 -12.51 -18.20 -8.91
N GLU A 38 -12.60 -19.31 -9.65
CA GLU A 38 -11.43 -20.16 -9.96
C GLU A 38 -10.36 -19.39 -10.74
N GLU A 39 -10.78 -18.47 -11.61
CA GLU A 39 -9.90 -17.60 -12.39
C GLU A 39 -9.10 -16.67 -11.47
N ALA A 40 -9.76 -15.95 -10.55
CA ALA A 40 -9.08 -15.09 -9.57
C ALA A 40 -8.10 -15.87 -8.70
N GLN A 41 -8.50 -17.05 -8.22
CA GLN A 41 -7.66 -17.93 -7.42
C GLN A 41 -6.39 -18.32 -8.19
N LYS A 42 -6.52 -18.70 -9.46
CA LYS A 42 -5.39 -19.06 -10.32
C LYS A 42 -4.47 -17.87 -10.58
N GLU A 43 -5.02 -16.72 -10.95
CA GLU A 43 -4.22 -15.51 -11.19
C GLU A 43 -3.43 -15.09 -9.95
N ILE A 44 -4.07 -15.12 -8.77
CA ILE A 44 -3.41 -14.77 -7.50
C ILE A 44 -2.28 -15.75 -7.15
N ARG A 45 -2.43 -17.05 -7.46
CA ARG A 45 -1.33 -18.03 -7.28
C ARG A 45 -0.13 -17.68 -8.15
N GLU A 46 -0.35 -17.28 -9.40
CA GLU A 46 0.75 -16.88 -10.28
C GLU A 46 1.45 -15.63 -9.76
N ILE A 47 0.69 -14.62 -9.32
CA ILE A 47 1.24 -13.42 -8.67
C ILE A 47 2.05 -13.79 -7.42
N SER A 48 1.53 -14.69 -6.57
CA SER A 48 2.21 -15.14 -5.36
C SER A 48 3.52 -15.86 -5.67
N LYS A 49 3.58 -16.65 -6.74
CA LYS A 49 4.83 -17.29 -7.21
C LYS A 49 5.86 -16.27 -7.68
N MET A 50 5.43 -15.21 -8.37
CA MET A 50 6.33 -14.15 -8.83
C MET A 50 6.90 -13.37 -7.64
N LEU A 51 6.06 -12.98 -6.69
CA LEU A 51 6.47 -12.29 -5.46
C LEU A 51 7.36 -13.18 -4.57
N ALA A 52 7.09 -14.48 -4.48
CA ALA A 52 7.91 -15.43 -3.72
C ALA A 52 9.34 -15.60 -4.29
N GLN A 53 9.62 -15.20 -5.54
CA GLN A 53 10.99 -15.16 -6.05
C GLN A 53 11.88 -14.18 -5.25
N PHE A 54 11.27 -13.23 -4.54
CA PHE A 54 11.97 -12.38 -3.59
C PHE A 54 12.52 -13.17 -2.40
N LYS A 55 12.04 -14.38 -2.11
CA LYS A 55 12.45 -15.21 -0.96
C LYS A 55 12.33 -14.46 0.38
N PRO A 56 11.15 -13.93 0.72
CA PRO A 56 10.95 -13.26 2.00
C PRO A 56 11.17 -14.22 3.18
N THR A 57 11.77 -13.69 4.24
CA THR A 57 11.88 -14.37 5.55
C THR A 57 10.86 -13.81 6.54
N ILE A 58 10.30 -12.63 6.26
CA ILE A 58 9.31 -11.93 7.07
C ILE A 58 8.19 -11.44 6.15
N ILE A 59 6.94 -11.70 6.54
CA ILE A 59 5.75 -11.19 5.86
C ILE A 59 5.05 -10.19 6.78
N CYS A 60 4.80 -8.99 6.28
CA CYS A 60 4.03 -7.95 6.95
C CYS A 60 2.74 -7.66 6.18
N VAL A 61 1.63 -7.53 6.89
CA VAL A 61 0.30 -7.32 6.30
C VAL A 61 -0.43 -6.15 6.94
N GLU A 62 -1.42 -5.62 6.23
CA GLU A 62 -2.34 -4.61 6.72
C GLU A 62 -3.35 -5.19 7.72
N ASN A 63 -2.86 -5.50 8.91
CA ASN A 63 -3.66 -5.93 10.04
C ASN A 63 -3.09 -5.33 11.33
N LEU A 64 -3.94 -5.04 12.32
CA LEU A 64 -3.48 -4.49 13.58
C LEU A 64 -2.63 -5.53 14.34
N PRO A 65 -1.46 -5.15 14.92
CA PRO A 65 -0.60 -6.08 15.64
C PRO A 65 -1.30 -6.87 16.76
N LYS A 66 -2.34 -6.28 17.38
CA LYS A 66 -3.15 -6.94 18.43
C LYS A 66 -3.87 -8.22 17.94
N PHE A 67 -4.09 -8.35 16.63
CA PHE A 67 -4.71 -9.50 16.00
C PHE A 67 -3.69 -10.50 15.43
N ASN A 68 -2.39 -10.35 15.76
CA ASN A 68 -1.36 -11.27 15.28
C ASN A 68 -1.61 -12.73 15.68
N THR A 69 -2.16 -12.99 16.87
CA THR A 69 -2.51 -14.36 17.28
C THR A 69 -3.59 -14.96 16.36
N GLU A 70 -4.63 -14.20 16.04
CA GLU A 70 -5.74 -14.66 15.21
C GLU A 70 -5.31 -14.91 13.76
N ILE A 71 -4.61 -13.95 13.16
CA ILE A 71 -4.18 -14.07 11.76
C ILE A 71 -3.17 -15.21 11.58
N ASN A 72 -2.29 -15.44 12.56
CA ASN A 72 -1.36 -16.57 12.51
C ASN A 72 -2.04 -17.91 12.67
N LYS A 73 -3.11 -18.00 13.48
CA LYS A 73 -3.94 -19.21 13.51
C LYS A 73 -4.53 -19.50 12.13
N ALA A 74 -5.17 -18.51 11.52
CA ALA A 74 -5.71 -18.67 10.17
C ALA A 74 -4.65 -18.99 9.11
N TYR A 75 -3.42 -18.47 9.28
CA TYR A 75 -2.29 -18.80 8.43
C TYR A 75 -1.87 -20.27 8.59
N GLN A 76 -1.77 -20.79 9.82
CA GLN A 76 -1.49 -22.22 10.03
C GLN A 76 -2.59 -23.12 9.47
N ASP A 77 -3.86 -22.76 9.68
CA ASP A 77 -5.00 -23.49 9.11
C ASP A 77 -4.93 -23.55 7.57
N PHE A 78 -4.47 -22.46 6.93
CA PHE A 78 -4.21 -22.43 5.48
C PHE A 78 -3.02 -23.31 5.07
N LEU A 79 -1.93 -23.34 5.85
CA LEU A 79 -0.78 -24.20 5.57
C LEU A 79 -1.14 -25.69 5.60
N ASP A 80 -2.06 -26.08 6.49
CA ASP A 80 -2.56 -27.46 6.57
C ASP A 80 -3.42 -27.84 5.36
N ASN A 81 -4.13 -26.89 4.76
CA ASN A 81 -5.02 -27.12 3.61
C ASN A 81 -4.85 -26.04 2.52
N PRO A 82 -3.70 -26.03 1.81
CA PRO A 82 -3.34 -24.92 0.95
C PRO A 82 -3.95 -25.00 -0.44
N SER A 83 -4.92 -25.88 -0.70
CA SER A 83 -5.52 -26.08 -2.04
C SER A 83 -6.32 -24.86 -2.50
N THR A 84 -7.02 -24.21 -1.57
CA THR A 84 -7.82 -23.01 -1.83
C THR A 84 -7.21 -21.83 -1.09
N LEU A 85 -7.12 -20.67 -1.74
CA LEU A 85 -6.65 -19.45 -1.08
C LEU A 85 -7.65 -19.03 0.00
N ASN A 86 -7.11 -18.57 1.12
CA ASN A 86 -7.92 -18.01 2.19
C ASN A 86 -8.38 -16.60 1.79
N THR A 87 -9.70 -16.38 1.72
CA THR A 87 -10.27 -15.06 1.39
C THR A 87 -10.69 -14.25 2.63
N LYS A 88 -10.60 -14.83 3.84
CA LYS A 88 -11.10 -14.20 5.09
C LYS A 88 -10.47 -12.83 5.35
N TYR A 89 -9.21 -12.62 4.96
CA TYR A 89 -8.49 -11.37 5.12
C TYR A 89 -8.14 -10.72 3.77
N GLY A 90 -8.94 -10.98 2.73
CA GLY A 90 -8.75 -10.41 1.40
C GLY A 90 -7.37 -10.71 0.84
N GLU A 91 -6.73 -9.70 0.25
CA GLU A 91 -5.39 -9.77 -0.31
C GLU A 91 -4.31 -10.20 0.70
N SER A 92 -4.47 -9.83 1.98
CA SER A 92 -3.50 -10.15 3.02
C SER A 92 -3.41 -11.66 3.25
N SER A 93 -4.52 -12.37 3.13
CA SER A 93 -4.54 -13.83 3.19
C SER A 93 -4.36 -14.48 1.81
N MET A 94 -4.96 -13.95 0.75
CA MET A 94 -4.88 -14.57 -0.57
C MET A 94 -3.46 -14.51 -1.17
N ILE A 95 -2.77 -13.38 -1.04
CA ILE A 95 -1.38 -13.23 -1.51
C ILE A 95 -0.41 -13.44 -0.35
N GLY A 96 -0.62 -12.75 0.78
CA GLY A 96 0.34 -12.74 1.88
C GLY A 96 0.60 -14.14 2.47
N PHE A 97 -0.45 -14.96 2.65
CA PHE A 97 -0.26 -16.33 3.14
C PHE A 97 0.38 -17.22 2.08
N ASP A 98 -0.01 -17.08 0.81
CA ASP A 98 0.53 -17.95 -0.23
C ASP A 98 2.01 -17.68 -0.51
N VAL A 99 2.42 -16.40 -0.50
CA VAL A 99 3.84 -16.00 -0.52
C VAL A 99 4.58 -16.56 0.70
N GLY A 100 3.97 -16.48 1.89
CA GLY A 100 4.53 -17.07 3.11
C GLY A 100 4.76 -18.57 3.00
N ARG A 101 3.77 -19.31 2.47
CA ARG A 101 3.83 -20.76 2.23
C ARG A 101 4.93 -21.12 1.24
N LEU A 102 5.02 -20.39 0.12
CA LEU A 102 6.04 -20.61 -0.91
C LEU A 102 7.46 -20.31 -0.42
N SER A 103 7.60 -19.54 0.66
CA SER A 103 8.87 -19.08 1.21
C SER A 103 9.20 -19.71 2.58
N ASP A 104 8.43 -20.71 3.00
CA ASP A 104 8.55 -21.39 4.30
C ASP A 104 8.52 -20.47 5.54
N VAL A 105 7.89 -19.29 5.43
CA VAL A 105 7.78 -18.33 6.52
C VAL A 105 6.81 -18.84 7.57
N LYS A 106 7.23 -18.84 8.84
CA LYS A 106 6.45 -19.44 9.94
C LYS A 106 5.38 -18.53 10.52
N LYS A 107 5.51 -17.21 10.34
CA LYS A 107 4.65 -16.23 11.01
C LYS A 107 4.41 -15.00 10.15
N ILE A 108 3.18 -14.49 10.19
CA ILE A 108 2.73 -13.24 9.60
C ILE A 108 2.70 -12.14 10.66
N TYR A 109 3.12 -10.92 10.31
CA TYR A 109 3.09 -9.76 11.19
C TYR A 109 2.12 -8.70 10.67
N GLY A 110 1.05 -8.43 11.41
CA GLY A 110 0.28 -7.21 11.24
C GLY A 110 1.11 -6.00 11.66
N ILE A 111 1.19 -4.99 10.79
CA ILE A 111 1.89 -3.73 11.05
C ILE A 111 0.97 -2.51 11.01
N ASP A 112 -0.32 -2.69 10.77
CA ASP A 112 -1.24 -1.58 10.56
C ASP A 112 -1.54 -0.79 11.84
N ASN A 113 -2.13 0.38 11.68
CA ASN A 113 -2.75 1.18 12.73
C ASN A 113 -3.98 1.90 12.15
N HIS A 114 -5.07 2.04 12.89
CA HIS A 114 -6.24 2.82 12.42
C HIS A 114 -6.32 4.20 13.10
N MET A 115 -6.70 5.22 12.33
CA MET A 115 -7.01 6.57 12.82
C MET A 115 -8.16 7.14 11.96
N GLY A 116 -9.13 7.80 12.60
CA GLY A 116 -10.23 8.43 11.87
C GLY A 116 -9.75 9.71 11.19
N TYR A 117 -9.75 9.73 9.86
CA TYR A 117 -9.41 10.89 9.06
C TYR A 117 -10.56 11.19 8.09
N ASN A 118 -10.85 12.47 7.84
CA ASN A 118 -11.87 12.88 6.88
C ASN A 118 -11.23 13.18 5.52
N TYR A 119 -11.14 12.15 4.68
CA TYR A 119 -10.68 12.27 3.30
C TYR A 119 -11.50 13.28 2.47
N SER A 120 -12.80 13.36 2.76
CA SER A 120 -13.77 14.12 1.97
C SER A 120 -14.01 15.53 2.52
N VAL A 121 -13.16 16.03 3.43
CA VAL A 121 -13.32 17.38 3.98
C VAL A 121 -13.30 18.45 2.88
N GLY A 122 -12.45 18.27 1.87
CA GLY A 122 -12.41 19.16 0.70
C GLY A 122 -13.68 19.06 -0.14
N ASP A 123 -14.16 17.84 -0.42
CA ASP A 123 -15.39 17.65 -1.20
C ASP A 123 -16.60 18.28 -0.51
N PHE A 124 -16.68 18.13 0.81
CA PHE A 124 -17.70 18.77 1.63
C PHE A 124 -17.63 20.31 1.53
N ILE A 125 -16.44 20.90 1.69
CA ILE A 125 -16.27 22.36 1.60
C ILE A 125 -16.60 22.89 0.19
N GLU A 126 -16.16 22.20 -0.87
CA GLU A 126 -16.42 22.62 -2.26
C GLU A 126 -17.89 22.46 -2.68
N SER A 127 -18.65 21.56 -2.02
CA SER A 127 -20.05 21.31 -2.35
C SER A 127 -21.06 22.05 -1.44
N SER A 128 -20.59 22.62 -0.33
CA SER A 128 -21.41 23.39 0.62
C SER A 128 -21.44 24.89 0.26
N PRO A 129 -22.61 25.48 -0.08
CA PRO A 129 -22.71 26.90 -0.45
C PRO A 129 -22.38 27.87 0.70
N GLU A 130 -22.44 27.41 1.95
CA GLU A 130 -22.10 28.17 3.15
C GLU A 130 -20.59 28.30 3.39
N TYR A 131 -19.77 27.46 2.75
CA TYR A 131 -18.32 27.48 2.90
C TYR A 131 -17.64 27.97 1.63
N LYS A 132 -16.44 28.50 1.81
CA LYS A 132 -15.54 28.86 0.73
C LYS A 132 -14.19 28.25 1.05
N ASN A 133 -13.60 27.54 0.09
CA ASN A 133 -12.20 27.18 0.19
C ASN A 133 -11.35 28.42 -0.09
N ASN A 134 -10.65 28.90 0.94
CA ASN A 134 -9.84 30.12 0.94
C ASN A 134 -8.38 29.88 0.55
N ILE A 135 -7.93 28.62 0.43
CA ILE A 135 -6.55 28.30 0.06
C ILE A 135 -6.41 28.21 -1.46
N ASP A 136 -6.80 27.08 -2.08
CA ASP A 136 -6.73 26.90 -3.53
C ASP A 136 -7.69 25.81 -4.03
N SER A 137 -8.97 26.18 -4.14
CA SER A 137 -10.04 25.34 -4.72
C SER A 137 -9.67 24.80 -6.11
N LYS A 138 -8.99 25.60 -6.95
CA LYS A 138 -8.65 25.19 -8.32
C LYS A 138 -7.67 24.03 -8.32
N THR A 139 -6.63 24.09 -7.49
CA THR A 139 -5.66 23.01 -7.38
C THR A 139 -6.27 21.77 -6.71
N TYR A 140 -7.07 21.94 -5.66
CA TYR A 140 -7.82 20.84 -5.04
C TYR A 140 -8.70 20.09 -6.05
N LEU A 141 -9.55 20.83 -6.78
CA LEU A 141 -10.47 20.26 -7.76
C LEU A 141 -9.73 19.66 -8.96
N GLN A 142 -8.60 20.23 -9.39
CA GLN A 142 -7.78 19.64 -10.43
C GLN A 142 -7.23 18.28 -9.99
N LEU A 143 -6.63 18.19 -8.79
CA LEU A 143 -6.09 16.92 -8.29
C LEU A 143 -7.17 15.87 -8.06
N THR A 144 -8.39 16.28 -7.67
CA THR A 144 -9.53 15.38 -7.49
C THR A 144 -10.09 14.87 -8.81
N ASN A 145 -10.19 15.72 -9.85
CA ASN A 145 -10.88 15.36 -11.10
C ASN A 145 -9.94 14.94 -12.24
N GLU A 146 -8.71 15.47 -12.28
CA GLU A 146 -7.74 15.26 -13.35
C GLU A 146 -6.33 14.99 -12.81
N PRO A 147 -6.14 13.96 -11.97
CA PRO A 147 -4.89 13.79 -11.25
C PRO A 147 -3.64 13.51 -12.11
N PHE A 148 -3.86 12.95 -13.29
CA PHE A 148 -2.80 12.66 -14.26
C PHE A 148 -2.79 13.65 -15.43
N LYS A 149 -3.32 14.87 -15.24
CA LYS A 149 -3.39 15.91 -16.28
C LYS A 149 -2.06 16.13 -16.99
N ASP A 150 -0.96 16.16 -16.23
CA ASP A 150 0.38 16.39 -16.77
C ASP A 150 1.08 15.11 -17.26
N TYR A 151 0.39 13.97 -17.17
CA TYR A 151 0.88 12.64 -17.54
C TYR A 151 -0.10 11.93 -18.49
N PRO A 152 -0.22 12.39 -19.76
CA PRO A 152 -1.26 11.93 -20.68
C PRO A 152 -1.25 10.42 -20.95
N GLU A 153 -0.07 9.80 -21.00
CA GLU A 153 0.04 8.34 -21.15
C GLU A 153 -0.46 7.58 -19.93
N MET A 154 -0.19 8.09 -18.71
CA MET A 154 -0.73 7.52 -17.48
C MET A 154 -2.25 7.67 -17.43
N ALA A 155 -2.76 8.88 -17.71
CA ALA A 155 -4.20 9.14 -17.80
C ALA A 155 -4.92 8.21 -18.79
N LYS A 156 -4.28 7.89 -19.92
CA LYS A 156 -4.81 6.96 -20.92
C LYS A 156 -4.85 5.50 -20.43
N ARG A 157 -3.87 5.07 -19.64
CA ARG A 157 -3.83 3.74 -19.02
C ARG A 157 -4.87 3.61 -17.92
N GLU A 158 -4.99 4.62 -17.06
CA GLU A 158 -6.00 4.72 -15.99
C GLU A 158 -7.43 4.67 -16.52
N LYS A 159 -7.73 5.36 -17.63
CA LYS A 159 -9.04 5.28 -18.29
C LYS A 159 -9.42 3.86 -18.76
N LYS A 160 -8.47 2.93 -18.79
CA LYS A 160 -8.66 1.52 -19.15
C LYS A 160 -8.49 0.59 -17.95
N TYR A 161 -8.32 1.12 -16.74
CA TYR A 161 -8.00 0.36 -15.53
C TYR A 161 -8.91 -0.86 -15.36
N ASP A 162 -10.22 -0.68 -15.45
CA ASP A 162 -11.19 -1.76 -15.25
C ASP A 162 -11.05 -2.92 -16.24
N LYS A 163 -10.48 -2.65 -17.43
CA LYS A 163 -10.26 -3.62 -18.51
C LYS A 163 -8.89 -4.30 -18.44
N LEU A 164 -8.03 -3.89 -17.53
CA LEU A 164 -6.73 -4.51 -17.31
C LEU A 164 -6.91 -5.87 -16.61
N SER A 165 -6.00 -6.81 -16.90
CA SER A 165 -5.88 -8.04 -16.11
C SER A 165 -5.45 -7.71 -14.67
N LEU A 166 -5.64 -8.65 -13.74
CA LEU A 166 -5.24 -8.45 -12.35
C LEU A 166 -3.75 -8.08 -12.21
N LEU A 167 -2.87 -8.77 -12.95
CA LEU A 167 -1.44 -8.48 -12.96
C LEU A 167 -1.14 -7.06 -13.46
N GLU A 168 -1.79 -6.61 -14.53
CA GLU A 168 -1.57 -5.27 -15.09
C GLU A 168 -2.12 -4.16 -14.18
N LYS A 169 -3.24 -4.40 -13.47
CA LYS A 169 -3.71 -3.51 -12.41
C LYS A 169 -2.68 -3.37 -11.29
N LEU A 170 -2.17 -4.51 -10.79
CA LEU A 170 -1.17 -4.52 -9.72
C LEU A 170 0.15 -3.88 -10.15
N LYS A 171 0.59 -4.06 -11.40
CA LYS A 171 1.76 -3.37 -11.94
C LYS A 171 1.54 -1.86 -11.97
N LEU A 172 0.42 -1.42 -12.54
CA LEU A 172 0.09 0.00 -12.67
C LEU A 172 0.14 0.71 -11.32
N ILE A 173 -0.53 0.17 -10.30
CA ILE A 173 -0.61 0.83 -9.00
C ILE A 173 0.70 0.83 -8.20
N ASN A 174 1.64 -0.04 -8.56
CA ASN A 174 2.98 -0.11 -7.98
C ASN A 174 4.03 0.69 -8.78
N GLU A 175 3.64 1.36 -9.87
CA GLU A 175 4.54 2.26 -10.59
C GLU A 175 4.87 3.51 -9.75
N PRO A 176 6.11 4.04 -9.83
CA PRO A 176 6.51 5.21 -9.05
C PRO A 176 5.54 6.40 -9.18
N LEU A 177 5.08 6.68 -10.40
CA LEU A 177 4.15 7.77 -10.68
C LEU A 177 2.77 7.54 -10.04
N HIS A 178 2.27 6.30 -10.03
CA HIS A 178 0.99 5.99 -9.40
C HIS A 178 1.07 6.07 -7.87
N LEU A 179 2.19 5.64 -7.32
CA LEU A 179 2.46 5.77 -5.88
C LEU A 179 2.63 7.25 -5.47
N ASP A 180 3.28 8.10 -6.28
CA ASP A 180 3.30 9.56 -6.06
C ASP A 180 1.88 10.13 -6.04
N TYR A 181 1.08 9.75 -7.05
CA TYR A 181 -0.33 10.11 -7.14
C TYR A 181 -1.14 9.65 -5.91
N SER A 182 -0.84 8.47 -5.38
CA SER A 182 -1.55 7.91 -4.22
C SER A 182 -1.31 8.75 -2.96
N ILE A 183 -0.13 9.35 -2.77
CA ILE A 183 0.10 10.33 -1.69
C ILE A 183 -0.69 11.61 -1.97
N ASN A 184 -0.60 12.12 -3.20
CA ASN A 184 -1.29 13.35 -3.59
C ASN A 184 -2.79 13.28 -3.33
N THR A 185 -3.43 12.19 -3.71
CA THR A 185 -4.88 12.05 -3.53
C THR A 185 -5.28 11.78 -2.10
N ASN A 186 -4.55 10.97 -1.35
CA ASN A 186 -4.93 10.56 0.01
C ASN A 186 -4.54 11.57 1.10
N ALA A 187 -3.62 12.50 0.82
CA ALA A 187 -3.24 13.53 1.79
C ALA A 187 -2.95 14.90 1.15
N ASP A 188 -2.04 14.99 0.18
CA ASP A 188 -1.48 16.31 -0.15
C ASP A 188 -2.48 17.25 -0.85
N LYS A 189 -3.49 16.71 -1.54
CA LYS A 189 -4.58 17.54 -2.10
C LYS A 189 -5.30 18.34 -1.01
N LEU A 190 -5.39 17.81 0.22
CA LEU A 190 -6.06 18.48 1.33
C LEU A 190 -5.27 19.71 1.81
N LEU A 191 -3.99 19.84 1.48
CA LEU A 191 -3.21 21.04 1.82
C LEU A 191 -3.70 22.29 1.08
N TYR A 192 -4.55 22.12 0.07
CA TYR A 192 -5.19 23.20 -0.68
C TYR A 192 -6.61 23.54 -0.17
N VAL A 193 -6.98 23.04 1.01
CA VAL A 193 -8.33 23.17 1.57
C VAL A 193 -8.27 23.85 2.94
N GLY A 194 -8.95 24.99 3.07
CA GLY A 194 -9.18 25.67 4.35
C GLY A 194 -10.31 26.70 4.28
N ILE A 195 -11.01 26.91 5.38
CA ILE A 195 -12.06 27.93 5.52
C ILE A 195 -11.44 29.15 6.20
N GLU A 196 -11.66 30.35 5.64
CA GLU A 196 -11.07 31.59 6.16
C GLU A 196 -9.53 31.51 6.29
N ASP A 197 -9.00 31.50 7.51
CA ASP A 197 -7.58 31.31 7.86
C ASP A 197 -7.29 29.93 8.47
N GLY A 198 -8.25 29.00 8.35
CA GLY A 198 -8.22 27.64 8.89
C GLY A 198 -7.36 26.64 8.10
N PHE A 199 -7.18 25.47 8.71
CA PHE A 199 -6.29 24.40 8.25
C PHE A 199 -7.02 23.04 8.15
N GLU A 200 -8.33 23.04 7.91
CA GLU A 200 -9.18 21.84 7.98
C GLU A 200 -8.62 20.68 7.14
N GLY A 201 -8.14 20.98 5.94
CA GLY A 201 -7.53 19.98 5.08
C GLY A 201 -6.17 19.50 5.59
N ALA A 202 -5.30 20.42 6.03
CA ALA A 202 -3.99 20.07 6.55
C ALA A 202 -4.06 19.24 7.84
N ASP A 203 -5.01 19.53 8.73
CA ASP A 203 -5.26 18.76 9.95
C ASP A 203 -5.68 17.33 9.61
N ASN A 204 -6.51 17.14 8.58
CA ASN A 204 -6.92 15.81 8.12
C ASN A 204 -5.77 15.07 7.41
N ALA A 205 -4.98 15.76 6.58
CA ALA A 205 -3.78 15.18 5.97
C ALA A 205 -2.79 14.69 7.05
N ALA A 206 -2.56 15.49 8.09
CA ALA A 206 -1.66 15.17 9.19
C ALA A 206 -2.04 13.85 9.89
N ILE A 207 -3.33 13.55 10.04
CA ILE A 207 -3.81 12.28 10.60
C ILE A 207 -3.37 11.10 9.72
N PHE A 208 -3.49 11.21 8.39
CA PHE A 208 -3.10 10.13 7.48
C PHE A 208 -1.58 9.93 7.44
N TYR A 209 -0.79 11.01 7.44
CA TYR A 209 0.66 10.94 7.64
C TYR A 209 1.01 10.26 8.97
N HIS A 210 0.34 10.63 10.06
CA HIS A 210 0.57 10.06 11.39
C HIS A 210 0.21 8.56 11.45
N ARG A 211 -0.88 8.13 10.79
CA ARG A 211 -1.21 6.70 10.64
C ARG A 211 -0.03 5.95 10.00
N ASN A 212 0.50 6.45 8.89
CA ASN A 212 1.62 5.84 8.18
C ASN A 212 2.93 5.84 8.99
N MET A 213 3.18 6.88 9.78
CA MET A 213 4.31 6.89 10.73
C MET A 213 4.18 5.78 11.80
N LYS A 214 2.96 5.53 12.29
CA LYS A 214 2.70 4.43 13.24
C LYS A 214 2.88 3.06 12.58
N ILE A 215 2.45 2.90 11.33
CA ILE A 215 2.67 1.67 10.54
C ILE A 215 4.18 1.41 10.40
N TYR A 216 4.95 2.42 10.00
CA TYR A 216 6.40 2.31 9.89
C TYR A 216 7.09 2.04 11.25
N SER A 217 6.53 2.57 12.34
CA SER A 217 7.00 2.27 13.70
C SER A 217 6.72 0.81 14.09
N ASN A 218 5.55 0.27 13.73
CA ASN A 218 5.20 -1.14 13.95
C ASN A 218 6.12 -2.09 13.16
N LEU A 219 6.45 -1.77 11.90
CA LEU A 219 7.46 -2.50 11.14
C LEU A 219 8.78 -2.59 11.91
N ASN A 220 9.22 -1.48 12.51
CA ASN A 220 10.46 -1.41 13.27
C ASN A 220 10.45 -2.16 14.61
N ARG A 221 9.28 -2.54 15.14
CA ARG A 221 9.16 -3.36 16.36
C ARG A 221 9.45 -4.84 16.11
N ILE A 222 9.41 -5.29 14.87
CA ILE A 222 9.70 -6.67 14.51
C ILE A 222 11.21 -6.89 14.65
N PRO A 223 11.66 -7.91 15.41
CA PRO A 223 13.07 -8.27 15.47
C PRO A 223 13.56 -8.74 14.11
N MET A 224 14.63 -8.13 13.60
CA MET A 224 15.20 -8.43 12.28
C MET A 224 16.73 -8.37 12.33
N THR A 225 17.35 -9.11 11.43
CA THR A 225 18.78 -9.08 11.12
C THR A 225 18.98 -8.55 9.71
N LYS A 226 20.22 -8.18 9.36
CA LYS A 226 20.54 -7.73 7.99
C LYS A 226 20.37 -8.80 6.91
N ASN A 227 20.24 -10.07 7.30
CA ASN A 227 20.00 -11.18 6.38
C ASN A 227 18.51 -11.37 6.08
N ASP A 228 17.62 -10.68 6.81
CA ASP A 228 16.19 -10.78 6.59
C ASP A 228 15.75 -10.07 5.31
N ARG A 229 14.67 -10.59 4.75
CA ARG A 229 14.05 -10.10 3.52
C ARG A 229 12.57 -9.91 3.81
N VAL A 230 12.14 -8.65 3.87
CA VAL A 230 10.80 -8.29 4.32
C VAL A 230 9.89 -8.12 3.10
N PHE A 231 8.81 -8.88 3.04
CA PHE A 231 7.71 -8.60 2.11
C PHE A 231 6.59 -7.91 2.87
N ILE A 232 6.13 -6.77 2.34
CA ILE A 232 5.02 -5.99 2.90
C ILE A 232 3.91 -5.97 1.85
N ILE A 233 2.69 -6.31 2.27
CA ILE A 233 1.48 -6.20 1.45
C ILE A 233 0.46 -5.31 2.17
N MET A 234 0.12 -4.18 1.55
CA MET A 234 -0.83 -3.19 2.06
C MET A 234 -1.54 -2.50 0.90
N GLY A 235 -2.57 -1.72 1.21
CA GLY A 235 -3.18 -0.78 0.28
C GLY A 235 -2.15 0.14 -0.38
N THR A 236 -2.41 0.54 -1.61
CA THR A 236 -1.48 1.35 -2.42
C THR A 236 -1.14 2.69 -1.74
N ALA A 237 -2.11 3.30 -1.04
CA ALA A 237 -1.86 4.52 -0.28
C ALA A 237 -0.77 4.29 0.79
N HIS A 238 -0.93 3.28 1.65
CA HIS A 238 0.08 2.95 2.67
C HIS A 238 1.44 2.59 2.07
N THR A 239 1.42 1.80 1.00
CA THR A 239 2.62 1.42 0.25
C THR A 239 3.41 2.64 -0.21
N ALA A 240 2.73 3.67 -0.72
CA ALA A 240 3.36 4.90 -1.19
C ALA A 240 4.05 5.68 -0.05
N PHE A 241 3.41 5.81 1.11
CA PHE A 241 4.04 6.47 2.27
C PHE A 241 5.24 5.67 2.80
N LEU A 242 5.12 4.35 2.89
CA LEU A 242 6.23 3.49 3.32
C LEU A 242 7.44 3.61 2.37
N ARG A 243 7.20 3.75 1.06
CA ARG A 243 8.26 4.03 0.08
C ARG A 243 9.02 5.32 0.42
N GLU A 244 8.32 6.41 0.74
CA GLU A 244 8.97 7.68 1.10
C GLU A 244 9.80 7.59 2.39
N PHE A 245 9.35 6.82 3.37
CA PHE A 245 10.13 6.56 4.58
C PHE A 245 11.35 5.68 4.28
N MET A 246 11.20 4.63 3.47
CA MET A 246 12.27 3.70 3.13
C MET A 246 13.35 4.31 2.25
N LYS A 247 12.99 5.22 1.33
CA LYS A 247 13.95 5.92 0.46
C LYS A 247 15.04 6.67 1.24
N ARG A 248 14.70 7.17 2.42
CA ARG A 248 15.62 7.89 3.33
C ARG A 248 16.10 7.03 4.50
N SER A 249 15.74 5.74 4.54
CA SER A 249 16.02 4.88 5.69
C SER A 249 17.50 4.49 5.75
N PRO A 250 18.16 4.58 6.92
CA PRO A 250 19.47 3.98 7.13
C PRO A 250 19.39 2.46 7.33
N LYS A 251 18.20 1.90 7.63
CA LYS A 251 17.99 0.49 8.00
C LYS A 251 17.48 -0.38 6.85
N PHE A 252 16.60 0.18 6.02
CA PHE A 252 15.91 -0.56 4.97
C PHE A 252 16.33 -0.10 3.57
N GLU A 253 16.32 -1.03 2.64
CA GLU A 253 16.43 -0.75 1.22
C GLU A 253 15.25 -1.39 0.50
N MET A 254 14.43 -0.54 -0.13
CA MET A 254 13.31 -1.00 -0.92
C MET A 254 13.81 -1.49 -2.29
N VAL A 255 13.49 -2.73 -2.64
CA VAL A 255 13.71 -3.25 -4.00
C VAL A 255 12.57 -2.81 -4.92
N ASN A 256 12.80 -2.82 -6.23
CA ASN A 256 11.76 -2.46 -7.19
C ASN A 256 10.73 -3.60 -7.33
N THR A 257 9.51 -3.36 -6.86
CA THR A 257 8.40 -4.32 -6.92
C THR A 257 8.11 -4.83 -8.32
N LEU A 258 8.28 -3.97 -9.34
CA LEU A 258 8.01 -4.34 -10.74
C LEU A 258 8.99 -5.39 -11.28
N GLU A 259 10.16 -5.58 -10.66
CA GLU A 259 11.09 -6.66 -11.01
C GLU A 259 10.55 -8.05 -10.64
N TYR A 260 9.53 -8.09 -9.77
CA TYR A 260 8.87 -9.29 -9.27
C TYR A 260 7.43 -9.46 -9.78
N LEU A 261 6.96 -8.61 -10.70
CA LEU A 261 5.65 -8.70 -11.35
C LEU A 261 5.84 -8.85 -12.87
N LYS A 262 6.37 -10.00 -13.30
CA LYS A 262 6.79 -10.27 -14.67
C LYS A 262 5.66 -10.80 -15.55
#